data_AF-A0A6B0GHL6-F1
#
_entry.id   AF-A0A6B0GHL6-F1
#
_cell.length_a   1.000
_cell.length_b   1.000
_cell.length_c   1.000
_cell.angle_alpha   90.00
_cell.angle_beta   90.00
_cell.angle_gamma   90.00
#
_symmetry.space_group_name_H-M   'P 1'
#
loop_
_entity.id
_entity.type
_entity.pdbx_description
1 polymer ?
#
loop_
_entity_poly.entity_id
_entity_poly.type
_entity_poly.pdbx_seq_one_letter_code
_entity_poly.pdbx_strand_id
1 'polypeptide(L)' 'MAPDQRFRIGQRVTFERPNHPRHGAVCSVVDVLAVSHPLADYRTYVVEFVDTGERVRASGEELTARQ' A
#
# COMPACT_ATOMS: atom_id res chain seq x y z
N MET A 1 10.41 -14.61 4.18
CA MET A 1 10.52 -13.19 4.49
C MET A 1 10.59 -12.44 3.17
N ALA A 2 9.47 -11.86 2.71
CA ALA A 2 9.50 -11.02 1.53
C ALA A 2 10.27 -9.73 1.87
N PRO A 3 11.14 -9.24 0.97
CA PRO A 3 11.93 -8.05 1.23
C PRO A 3 10.99 -6.86 1.47
N ASP A 4 11.40 -5.97 2.38
CA ASP A 4 10.77 -4.70 2.72
C ASP A 4 10.55 -3.86 1.44
N GLN A 5 9.47 -4.14 0.70
CA GLN A 5 9.25 -3.53 -0.60
C GLN A 5 8.79 -2.08 -0.36
N ARG A 6 9.73 -1.16 -0.58
CA ARG A 6 9.54 0.27 -0.32
C ARG A 6 8.82 0.89 -1.50
N PHE A 7 7.52 1.08 -1.36
CA PHE A 7 6.75 1.80 -2.37
C PHE A 7 7.01 3.31 -2.28
N ARG A 8 6.94 3.99 -3.43
CA ARG A 8 7.14 5.45 -3.53
C ARG A 8 5.84 6.16 -3.85
N ILE A 9 5.71 7.40 -3.40
CA ILE A 9 4.59 8.27 -3.81
C ILE A 9 4.59 8.41 -5.34
N GLY A 10 3.42 8.28 -5.94
CA GLY A 10 3.19 8.22 -7.39
C GLY A 10 3.36 6.83 -8.01
N GLN A 11 3.80 5.82 -7.25
CA GLN A 11 3.95 4.47 -7.76
C GLN A 11 2.59 3.78 -7.90
N ARG A 12 2.36 3.17 -9.07
CA ARG A 12 1.23 2.28 -9.29
C ARG A 12 1.48 0.90 -8.69
N VAL A 13 0.53 0.46 -7.89
CA VAL A 13 0.56 -0.81 -7.16
C VAL A 13 -0.81 -1.48 -7.28
N THR A 14 -0.83 -2.79 -7.08
CA THR A 14 -2.06 -3.57 -6.93
C THR A 14 -2.35 -3.74 -5.46
N PHE A 15 -3.59 -3.53 -5.04
CA PHE A 15 -4.03 -3.72 -3.67
C PHE A 15 -4.48 -5.16 -3.43
N GLU A 16 -3.74 -5.90 -2.62
CA GLU A 16 -3.90 -7.35 -2.40
C GLU A 16 -4.33 -7.67 -0.96
N ARG A 17 -5.24 -6.89 -0.38
CA ARG A 17 -5.89 -7.23 0.90
C ARG A 17 -7.01 -8.27 0.69
N PRO A 18 -6.88 -9.52 1.14
CA PRO A 18 -7.83 -10.61 0.81
C PRO A 18 -9.25 -10.37 1.31
N ASN A 19 -9.39 -9.66 2.44
CA ASN A 19 -10.68 -9.37 3.09
C ASN A 19 -11.28 -8.02 2.67
N HIS A 20 -10.82 -7.43 1.57
CA HIS A 20 -11.31 -6.12 1.12
C HIS A 20 -12.04 -6.23 -0.21
N PRO A 21 -13.14 -5.50 -0.42
CA PRO A 21 -13.87 -5.48 -1.69
C PRO A 21 -13.04 -4.97 -2.88
N ARG A 22 -11.90 -4.32 -2.61
CA ARG A 22 -10.98 -3.78 -3.61
C ARG A 22 -9.76 -4.68 -3.89
N HIS A 23 -9.78 -5.92 -3.41
CA HIS A 23 -8.72 -6.88 -3.69
C HIS A 23 -8.48 -7.03 -5.20
N GLY A 24 -7.23 -6.90 -5.64
CA GLY A 24 -6.82 -6.91 -7.05
C GLY A 24 -7.00 -5.59 -7.79
N ALA A 25 -7.52 -4.54 -7.15
CA ALA A 25 -7.69 -3.23 -7.78
C ALA A 25 -6.33 -2.50 -7.94
N VAL A 26 -6.25 -1.67 -8.99
CA VAL A 26 -5.06 -0.85 -9.24
C VAL A 26 -5.21 0.47 -8.50
N CYS A 27 -4.17 0.82 -7.75
CA CYS A 27 -4.11 2.05 -6.98
C CYS A 27 -2.74 2.73 -7.14
N SER A 28 -2.68 4.01 -6.79
CA SER A 28 -1.46 4.81 -6.77
C SER A 28 -1.11 5.14 -5.33
N VAL A 29 0.15 4.98 -4.94
CA VAL A 29 0.60 5.42 -3.61
C VAL A 29 0.59 6.95 -3.59
N VAL A 30 -0.16 7.53 -2.67
CA VAL A 30 -0.27 9.00 -2.52
C VAL A 30 0.46 9.50 -1.28
N ASP A 31 0.70 8.63 -0.30
CA ASP A 31 1.44 8.98 0.91
C ASP A 31 2.11 7.76 1.56
N VAL A 32 3.16 7.99 2.36
CA VAL A 32 3.90 6.95 3.09
C VAL A 32 4.10 7.39 4.54
N LEU A 33 3.41 6.71 5.45
CA LEU A 33 3.48 6.94 6.88
C LEU A 33 4.47 5.95 7.51
N ALA A 34 5.57 6.46 8.06
CA ALA A 34 6.46 5.69 8.91
C ALA A 34 5.92 5.70 10.34
N VAL A 35 5.61 4.52 10.87
CA VAL A 35 5.17 4.35 12.26
C VAL A 35 6.29 3.66 13.02
N SER A 36 6.96 4.43 13.88
CA SER A 36 7.95 3.88 14.80
C SER A 36 7.25 3.44 16.08
N HIS A 37 7.14 2.13 16.27
CA HIS A 37 6.68 1.54 17.52
C HIS A 37 7.90 1.09 18.34
N PRO A 38 7.86 1.12 19.68
CA PRO A 38 9.01 0.72 20.53
C PRO A 38 9.53 -0.71 20.29
N LEU A 39 8.73 -1.55 19.63
CA LEU A 39 9.00 -2.96 19.37
C LEU A 39 9.26 -3.26 17.89
N ALA A 40 8.84 -2.38 16.98
CA ALA A 40 9.00 -2.55 15.54
C ALA A 40 8.71 -1.25 14.79
N ASP A 41 9.55 -0.92 13.82
CA ASP A 41 9.22 0.08 12.80
C ASP A 41 8.40 -0.59 11.71
N TYR A 42 7.20 -0.07 11.43
CA TYR A 42 6.40 -0.49 10.30
C TYR A 42 5.97 0.70 9.44
N ARG A 43 5.75 0.45 8.15
CA ARG A 43 5.34 1.46 7.19
C ARG A 43 3.93 1.19 6.73
N THR A 44 3.10 2.22 6.79
CA THR A 44 1.75 2.23 6.25
C THR A 44 1.73 3.13 5.03
N TYR A 45 1.19 2.63 3.94
CA TYR A 45 1.05 3.36 2.69
C TYR A 45 -0.40 3.83 2.55
N VAL A 46 -0.58 5.07 2.10
CA VAL A 46 -1.90 5.55 1.66
C VAL A 46 -1.94 5.38 0.16
N VAL A 47 -2.89 4.59 -0.31
CA VAL A 47 -3.13 4.36 -1.74
C VAL A 47 -4.44 4.95 -2.17
N GLU A 48 -4.49 5.50 -3.38
CA GLU A 48 -5.68 6.03 -4.01
C GLU A 48 -6.07 5.13 -5.19
N PHE A 49 -7.29 4.58 -5.16
CA PHE A 49 -7.81 3.73 -6.23
C PHE A 49 -8.03 4.56 -7.49
N VAL A 50 -7.50 4.11 -8.62
CA VAL A 50 -7.55 4.87 -9.88
C VAL A 50 -8.97 4.96 -10.43
N ASP A 51 -9.82 3.97 -10.14
CA ASP A 51 -11.19 3.93 -10.65
C ASP A 51 -12.18 4.81 -9.86
N THR A 52 -11.99 4.97 -8.54
CA THR A 52 -12.90 5.75 -7.69
C THR A 52 -12.32 6.99 -7.05
N GLY A 53 -11.00 7.14 -7.03
CA GLY A 53 -10.31 8.16 -6.23
C GLY A 53 -10.40 7.91 -4.72
N GLU A 54 -10.91 6.75 -4.29
CA GLU A 54 -11.01 6.40 -2.87
C GLU A 54 -9.61 6.17 -2.28
N ARG A 55 -9.36 6.70 -1.09
CA ARG A 55 -8.07 6.57 -0.39
C ARG A 55 -8.16 5.57 0.74
N VAL A 56 -7.27 4.60 0.75
CA VAL A 56 -7.21 3.54 1.77
C VAL A 56 -5.80 3.38 2.28
N ARG A 57 -5.68 3.05 3.58
CA ARG A 57 -4.42 2.70 4.22
C ARG A 57 -4.14 1.21 4.04
N ALA A 58 -2.95 0.88 3.57
CA ALA A 58 -2.46 -0.46 3.29
C ALA A 58 -1.07 -0.66 3.89
N SER A 59 -0.75 -1.86 4.36
CA SER A 59 0.64 -2.22 4.67
C SER A 59 1.40 -2.54 3.38
N GLY A 60 2.73 -2.56 3.43
CA GLY A 60 3.53 -2.98 2.27
C GLY A 60 3.29 -4.43 1.84
N GLU A 61 2.83 -5.28 2.75
CA GLU A 61 2.49 -6.68 2.46
C GLU A 61 1.15 -6.82 1.73
N GLU A 62 0.30 -5.80 1.81
CA GLU A 62 -1.00 -5.74 1.12
C GLU A 62 -0.90 -5.05 -0.25
N LEU A 63 0.32 -4.73 -0.70
CA LEU A 63 0.59 -4.01 -1.93
C LEU A 63 1.61 -4.78 -2.77
N THR A 64 1.35 -4.87 -4.07
CA THR A 64 2.26 -5.48 -5.03
C THR A 64 2.64 -4.46 -6.09
N ALA A 65 3.94 -4.26 -6.33
CA ALA A 65 4.39 -3.33 -7.37
C ALA A 65 4.03 -3.88 -8.74
N ARG A 66 3.43 -3.05 -9.60
CA ARG A 66 3.43 -3.32 -11.04
C ARG A 66 4.70 -2.73 -11.65
N GLN A 67 5.49 -3.59 -12.30
CA GLN A 67 6.58 -3.20 -13.20
C GLN A 67 6.03 -2.78 -14.56
#